data_AF-A0A7I8DZ46-F1
#
_entry.id   AF-A0A7I8DZ46-F1
#
_cell.length_a   1.000
_cell.length_b   1.000
_cell.length_c   1.000
_cell.angle_alpha   90.00
_cell.angle_beta   90.00
_cell.angle_gamma   90.00
#
_symmetry.space_group_name_H-M   'P 1'
#
loop_
_entity.id
_entity.type
_entity.pdbx_description
1 polymer ?
#
loop_
_entity_poly.entity_id
_entity_poly.type
_entity_poly.pdbx_seq_one_letter_code
_entity_poly.pdbx_strand_id
1 'polypeptide(L)'
;MIKRFNKKGFTLVEIIVVLVILAILAAIAVPSVLGYVEEAKKEKYIAEAKAIYTVIQVEEARLENEIDYTDKGDSYHNMEDMYKKLRNNTADNPDGENIISNKVGIKSMDWIYSNESKDGYVYLLHWTSDDGKKIQAELYKNKQVKITSIE
;
A
#
# COMPACT_ATOMS: atom_id res chain seq x y z
N MET A 1 42.65 7.39 -52.59
CA MET A 1 42.80 8.65 -51.83
C MET A 1 41.68 8.72 -50.80
N ILE A 2 41.95 8.56 -49.50
CA ILE A 2 40.92 8.56 -48.45
C ILE A 2 40.87 9.95 -47.82
N LYS A 3 39.78 10.68 -48.04
CA LYS A 3 39.50 11.97 -47.37
C LYS A 3 39.28 11.72 -45.88
N ARG A 4 40.17 12.22 -45.02
CA ARG A 4 39.94 12.27 -43.57
C ARG A 4 38.94 13.39 -43.28
N PHE A 5 37.75 13.03 -42.80
CA PHE A 5 36.77 14.00 -42.31
C PHE A 5 37.30 14.65 -41.03
N ASN A 6 37.33 15.99 -41.04
CA ASN A 6 37.74 16.80 -39.91
C ASN A 6 36.68 16.69 -38.80
N LYS A 7 36.85 15.76 -37.86
CA LYS A 7 35.95 15.62 -36.71
C LYS A 7 36.28 16.74 -35.72
N LYS A 8 35.49 17.82 -35.72
CA LYS A 8 35.49 18.80 -34.62
C LYS A 8 35.03 18.06 -33.36
N GLY A 9 35.95 17.78 -32.44
CA GLY A 9 35.64 17.23 -31.13
C GLY A 9 35.18 18.32 -30.16
N PHE A 10 34.40 17.95 -29.15
CA PHE A 10 34.06 18.82 -28.02
C PHE A 10 35.32 19.22 -27.25
N THR A 11 35.35 20.45 -26.75
CA THR A 11 36.43 20.91 -25.86
C THR A 11 36.18 20.44 -24.43
N LEU A 12 37.26 20.23 -23.67
CA LEU A 12 37.16 19.87 -22.25
C LEU A 12 36.40 20.94 -21.44
N VAL A 13 36.56 22.20 -21.82
CA VAL A 13 35.90 23.34 -21.15
C VAL A 13 34.39 23.26 -21.29
N GLU A 14 33.89 22.95 -22.49
CA GLU A 14 32.43 22.79 -22.73
C GLU A 14 31.83 21.69 -21.85
N ILE A 15 32.52 20.58 -21.66
CA ILE A 15 32.04 19.50 -20.79
C ILE A 15 32.04 19.92 -19.31
N ILE A 16 33.08 20.61 -18.84
CA ILE A 16 33.16 21.03 -17.43
C ILE A 16 32.03 22.00 -17.09
N VAL A 17 31.75 22.99 -17.94
CA VAL A 17 30.67 23.96 -17.70
C VAL A 17 29.32 23.26 -17.61
N VAL A 18 29.05 22.30 -18.50
CA VAL A 18 27.80 21.52 -18.46
C VAL A 18 27.69 20.69 -17.19
N LEU A 19 28.77 20.02 -16.77
CA LEU A 19 28.77 19.24 -15.53
C LEU A 19 28.53 20.10 -14.29
N VAL A 20 29.09 21.32 -14.26
CA VAL A 20 28.85 22.27 -13.15
C VAL A 20 27.38 22.68 -13.08
N ILE A 21 26.76 23.02 -14.21
CA ILE A 21 25.34 23.37 -14.24
C ILE A 21 24.48 22.18 -13.82
N LEU A 22 24.75 20.98 -14.34
CA LEU A 22 24.04 19.75 -13.95
C LEU A 22 24.19 19.44 -12.45
N ALA A 23 25.38 19.66 -11.87
CA ALA A 23 25.61 19.45 -10.45
C ALA A 23 24.77 20.40 -9.59
N ILE A 24 24.68 21.68 -9.95
CA ILE A 24 23.86 22.67 -9.23
C ILE A 24 22.37 22.32 -9.33
N LEU A 25 21.90 21.96 -10.53
CA LEU A 25 20.50 21.56 -10.74
C LEU A 25 20.15 20.29 -9.93
N ALA A 26 21.04 19.28 -9.96
CA ALA A 26 20.84 18.05 -9.22
C ALA A 26 20.79 18.30 -7.70
N ALA A 27 21.64 19.19 -7.17
CA ALA A 27 21.66 19.52 -5.74
C ALA A 27 20.34 20.07 -5.21
N ILE A 28 19.58 20.81 -6.03
CA ILE A 28 18.28 21.38 -5.64
C ILE A 28 17.12 20.41 -5.97
N ALA A 29 17.18 19.75 -7.13
CA ALA A 29 16.10 18.89 -7.59
C ALA A 29 15.95 17.60 -6.76
N VAL A 30 17.06 16.96 -6.38
CA VAL A 30 17.05 15.69 -5.65
C VAL A 30 16.29 15.75 -4.31
N PRO A 31 16.58 16.68 -3.37
CA PRO A 31 15.86 16.72 -2.10
C PRO A 31 14.36 17.02 -2.28
N SER A 32 14.00 17.86 -3.26
CA SER A 32 12.60 18.18 -3.55
C SER A 32 11.83 16.95 -4.06
N VAL A 33 12.39 16.22 -5.02
CA VAL A 33 11.75 15.01 -5.56
C VAL A 33 11.61 13.94 -4.49
N LEU A 34 12.63 13.74 -3.64
CA LEU A 34 12.56 12.76 -2.55
C LEU A 34 11.41 13.08 -1.58
N GLY A 35 11.22 14.35 -1.20
CA GLY A 35 10.10 14.74 -0.34
C GLY A 35 8.72 14.46 -0.96
N TYR A 36 8.55 14.73 -2.26
CA TYR A 36 7.29 14.41 -2.96
C TYR A 36 7.03 12.90 -3.04
N VAL A 37 8.08 12.09 -3.21
CA VAL A 37 7.95 10.63 -3.23
C VAL A 37 7.49 10.09 -1.87
N GLU A 38 8.03 10.62 -0.77
CA GLU A 38 7.61 10.21 0.58
C GLU A 38 6.16 10.56 0.88
N GLU A 39 5.70 11.74 0.47
CA GLU A 39 4.30 12.15 0.65
C GLU A 39 3.36 11.32 -0.21
N ALA A 40 3.72 11.07 -1.47
CA ALA A 40 2.95 10.19 -2.35
C ALA A 40 2.83 8.76 -1.81
N LYS A 41 3.88 8.25 -1.14
CA LYS A 41 3.84 6.95 -0.45
C LYS A 41 2.85 6.95 0.72
N LYS A 42 2.84 8.00 1.54
CA LYS A 42 1.87 8.10 2.66
C LYS A 42 0.44 8.13 2.15
N GLU A 43 0.16 8.94 1.13
CA GLU A 43 -1.16 9.00 0.51
C GLU A 43 -1.59 7.67 -0.11
N LYS A 44 -0.64 6.95 -0.72
CA LYS A 44 -0.87 5.59 -1.19
C LYS A 44 -1.28 4.66 -0.06
N TYR A 45 -0.57 4.65 1.07
CA TYR A 45 -0.91 3.79 2.21
C TYR A 45 -2.30 4.14 2.78
N ILE A 46 -2.68 5.42 2.80
CA ILE A 46 -4.03 5.85 3.18
C ILE A 46 -5.07 5.32 2.21
N ALA A 47 -4.79 5.34 0.91
CA ALA A 47 -5.68 4.79 -0.12
C ALA A 47 -5.83 3.27 0.02
N GLU A 48 -4.73 2.55 0.27
CA GLU A 48 -4.74 1.11 0.55
C GLU A 48 -5.62 0.79 1.76
N ALA A 49 -5.45 1.52 2.89
CA ALA A 49 -6.27 1.32 4.08
C ALA A 49 -7.78 1.53 3.83
N LYS A 50 -8.15 2.52 2.99
CA LYS A 50 -9.55 2.75 2.60
C LYS A 50 -10.09 1.64 1.70
N ALA A 51 -9.27 1.11 0.81
CA ALA A 51 -9.64 -0.01 -0.05
C ALA A 51 -9.82 -1.30 0.77
N ILE A 52 -8.89 -1.58 1.70
CA ILE A 52 -9.00 -2.65 2.70
C ILE A 52 -10.33 -2.55 3.44
N TYR A 53 -10.65 -1.36 3.97
CA TYR A 53 -11.90 -1.13 4.68
C TYR A 53 -13.14 -1.43 3.83
N THR A 54 -13.11 -1.04 2.56
CA THR A 54 -14.22 -1.30 1.63
C THR A 54 -14.43 -2.79 1.45
N VAL A 55 -13.35 -3.59 1.35
CA VAL A 55 -13.45 -5.05 1.29
C VAL A 55 -14.07 -5.60 2.58
N ILE A 56 -13.58 -5.19 3.75
CA ILE A 56 -14.13 -5.63 5.04
C ILE A 56 -15.64 -5.38 5.11
N GLN A 57 -16.09 -4.17 4.80
CA GLN A 57 -17.52 -3.81 4.84
C GLN A 57 -18.37 -4.63 3.86
N VAL A 58 -17.84 -4.93 2.67
CA VAL A 58 -18.54 -5.75 1.67
C VAL A 58 -18.69 -7.18 2.17
N GLU A 59 -17.66 -7.74 2.79
CA GLU A 59 -17.65 -9.13 3.26
C GLU A 59 -18.48 -9.28 4.55
N GLU A 60 -18.50 -8.27 5.43
CA GLU A 60 -19.41 -8.20 6.58
C GLU A 60 -20.87 -8.15 6.13
N ALA A 61 -21.20 -7.26 5.20
CA ALA A 61 -22.55 -7.18 4.64
C ALA A 61 -22.93 -8.47 3.91
N ARG A 62 -21.98 -9.14 3.24
CA ARG A 62 -22.22 -10.43 2.61
C ARG A 62 -22.54 -11.50 3.65
N LEU A 63 -21.74 -11.58 4.72
CA LEU A 63 -21.99 -12.50 5.82
C LEU A 63 -23.38 -12.28 6.42
N GLU A 64 -23.77 -11.04 6.73
CA GLU A 64 -25.09 -10.70 7.28
C GLU A 64 -26.25 -11.13 6.39
N ASN A 65 -26.12 -10.99 5.06
CA ASN A 65 -27.16 -11.39 4.11
C ASN A 65 -27.18 -12.91 3.85
N GLU A 66 -26.05 -13.60 3.96
CA GLU A 66 -25.97 -15.06 3.76
C GLU A 66 -26.52 -15.86 4.95
N ILE A 67 -26.64 -15.25 6.15
CA ILE A 67 -27.34 -15.88 7.29
C ILE A 67 -28.81 -16.22 6.96
N ASP A 68 -29.39 -15.58 5.94
CA ASP A 68 -30.80 -15.76 5.53
C ASP A 68 -31.00 -16.89 4.49
N TYR A 69 -29.93 -17.45 3.90
CA TYR A 69 -30.02 -18.55 2.91
C TYR A 69 -29.04 -19.69 3.23
N THR A 70 -29.56 -20.70 3.93
CA THR A 70 -28.87 -21.93 4.33
C THR A 70 -28.66 -22.90 3.16
N ASP A 71 -27.91 -22.53 2.12
CA ASP A 71 -27.29 -23.52 1.21
C ASP A 71 -26.35 -22.84 0.20
N LYS A 72 -25.04 -22.73 0.49
CA LYS A 72 -23.90 -22.89 -0.44
C LYS A 72 -22.59 -23.10 0.33
N GLY A 73 -21.80 -24.06 -0.11
CA GLY A 73 -20.55 -24.53 0.52
C GLY A 73 -19.32 -23.62 0.41
N ASP A 74 -19.49 -22.30 0.20
CA ASP A 74 -18.40 -21.32 0.08
C ASP A 74 -18.70 -20.02 0.87
N SER A 75 -19.37 -20.15 2.02
CA SER A 75 -19.76 -19.03 2.90
C SER A 75 -18.92 -19.01 4.18
N TYR A 76 -18.82 -17.83 4.80
CA TYR A 76 -18.19 -17.67 6.11
C TYR A 76 -19.11 -18.22 7.19
N HIS A 77 -18.60 -19.06 8.10
CA HIS A 77 -19.43 -19.66 9.15
C HIS A 77 -19.82 -18.66 10.24
N ASN A 78 -18.99 -17.62 10.43
CA ASN A 78 -19.17 -16.52 11.36
C ASN A 78 -18.15 -15.41 11.07
N MET A 79 -18.22 -14.33 11.84
CA MET A 79 -17.34 -13.16 11.71
C MET A 79 -15.85 -13.50 11.89
N GLU A 80 -15.52 -14.43 12.79
CA GLU A 80 -14.13 -14.84 13.06
C GLU A 80 -13.55 -15.60 11.85
N ASP A 81 -14.30 -16.55 11.28
CA ASP A 81 -13.95 -17.27 10.06
C ASP A 81 -13.74 -16.31 8.87
N MET A 82 -14.64 -15.32 8.74
CA MET A 82 -14.48 -14.26 7.75
C MET A 82 -13.16 -13.52 7.94
N TYR A 83 -12.89 -13.00 9.14
CA TYR A 83 -11.64 -12.27 9.37
C TYR A 83 -10.41 -13.10 9.10
N LYS A 84 -10.40 -14.41 9.42
CA LYS A 84 -9.29 -15.32 9.09
C LYS A 84 -9.04 -15.44 7.60
N LYS A 85 -10.09 -15.64 6.79
CA LYS A 85 -9.94 -15.77 5.34
C LYS A 85 -9.52 -14.47 4.65
N LEU A 86 -9.88 -13.31 5.23
CA LEU A 86 -9.48 -12.00 4.72
C LEU A 86 -7.96 -11.75 4.76
N ARG A 87 -7.27 -12.36 5.71
CA ARG A 87 -5.82 -12.24 5.98
C ARG A 87 -5.02 -13.29 5.22
N ASN A 88 -3.71 -13.16 5.27
CA ASN A 88 -2.78 -14.11 4.69
C ASN A 88 -2.77 -15.46 5.40
N ASN A 89 -2.33 -16.48 4.65
CA ASN A 89 -2.07 -17.81 5.17
C ASN A 89 -0.72 -17.82 5.91
N THR A 90 -0.75 -18.08 7.20
CA THR A 90 0.43 -18.09 8.07
C THR A 90 0.34 -19.24 9.07
N ALA A 91 1.40 -19.47 9.83
CA ALA A 91 1.39 -20.48 10.89
C ALA A 91 0.34 -20.18 11.99
N ASP A 92 0.05 -18.89 12.24
CA ASP A 92 -1.01 -18.45 13.16
C ASP A 92 -2.41 -18.41 12.51
N ASN A 93 -2.49 -18.38 11.18
CA ASN A 93 -3.74 -18.34 10.42
C ASN A 93 -3.70 -19.31 9.22
N PRO A 94 -3.77 -20.63 9.47
CA PRO A 94 -3.64 -21.64 8.41
C PRO A 94 -4.81 -21.65 7.42
N ASP A 95 -5.95 -21.07 7.80
CA ASP A 95 -7.16 -20.96 6.97
C ASP A 95 -7.21 -19.65 6.17
N GLY A 96 -6.15 -18.83 6.22
CA GLY A 96 -6.08 -17.58 5.48
C GLY A 96 -6.13 -17.78 3.96
N GLU A 97 -7.00 -17.01 3.29
CA GLU A 97 -7.23 -17.10 1.84
C GLU A 97 -6.71 -15.87 1.08
N ASN A 98 -6.08 -14.91 1.77
CA ASN A 98 -5.47 -13.72 1.16
C ASN A 98 -6.49 -12.84 0.39
N ILE A 99 -7.76 -12.87 0.78
CA ILE A 99 -8.86 -12.22 0.03
C ILE A 99 -8.59 -10.71 -0.11
N ILE A 100 -8.20 -10.02 0.96
CA ILE A 100 -7.93 -8.57 0.89
C ILE A 100 -6.75 -8.27 -0.02
N SER A 101 -5.64 -8.98 0.11
CA SER A 101 -4.48 -8.80 -0.77
C SER A 101 -4.83 -8.99 -2.24
N ASN A 102 -5.63 -10.02 -2.56
CA ASN A 102 -6.05 -10.30 -3.93
C ASN A 102 -6.99 -9.21 -4.49
N LYS A 103 -7.87 -8.64 -3.66
CA LYS A 103 -8.83 -7.60 -4.09
C LYS A 103 -8.22 -6.20 -4.17
N VAL A 104 -7.30 -5.87 -3.27
CA VAL A 104 -6.73 -4.51 -3.14
C VAL A 104 -5.40 -4.37 -3.90
N GLY A 105 -4.71 -5.47 -4.19
CA GLY A 105 -3.39 -5.43 -4.85
C GLY A 105 -2.24 -5.10 -3.89
N ILE A 106 -2.43 -5.32 -2.58
CA ILE A 106 -1.35 -5.26 -1.58
C ILE A 106 -0.66 -6.63 -1.46
N LYS A 107 0.55 -6.65 -0.89
CA LYS A 107 1.36 -7.87 -0.82
C LYS A 107 0.82 -8.88 0.19
N SER A 108 0.43 -8.43 1.38
CA SER A 108 -0.21 -9.28 2.37
C SER A 108 -1.05 -8.44 3.32
N MET A 109 -2.14 -9.02 3.81
CA MET A 109 -2.86 -8.52 4.98
C MET A 109 -2.49 -9.40 6.17
N ASP A 110 -1.76 -8.87 7.14
CA ASP A 110 -1.17 -9.70 8.21
C ASP A 110 -2.11 -9.81 9.40
N TRP A 111 -2.66 -8.69 9.88
CA TRP A 111 -3.66 -8.72 10.93
C TRP A 111 -4.67 -7.58 10.84
N ILE A 112 -5.88 -7.90 11.31
CA ILE A 112 -7.03 -7.01 11.39
C ILE A 112 -7.55 -7.17 12.80
N TYR A 113 -7.78 -6.06 13.49
CA TYR A 113 -8.45 -6.05 14.78
C TYR A 113 -9.62 -5.06 14.72
N SER A 114 -10.83 -5.55 14.93
CA SER A 114 -12.04 -4.73 15.03
C SER A 114 -12.27 -4.28 16.47
N ASN A 115 -12.73 -3.05 16.65
CA ASN A 115 -13.08 -2.47 17.93
C ASN A 115 -14.48 -1.84 17.86
N GLU A 116 -15.33 -2.13 18.84
CA GLU A 116 -16.71 -1.63 18.92
C GLU A 116 -16.83 -0.27 19.62
N SER A 117 -15.71 0.43 19.86
CA SER A 117 -15.73 1.70 20.58
C SER A 117 -16.40 2.82 19.77
N LYS A 118 -17.35 3.54 20.40
CA LYS A 118 -18.04 4.68 19.78
C LYS A 118 -17.14 5.89 19.52
N ASP A 119 -16.06 6.03 20.30
CA ASP A 119 -15.16 7.19 20.28
C ASP A 119 -13.73 6.83 19.81
N GLY A 120 -13.49 5.58 19.40
CA GLY A 120 -12.18 5.06 19.02
C GLY A 120 -12.02 4.76 17.53
N TYR A 121 -10.88 4.18 17.17
CA TYR A 121 -10.75 3.50 15.87
C TYR A 121 -11.69 2.28 15.85
N VAL A 122 -12.23 1.99 14.68
CA VAL A 122 -13.07 0.81 14.42
C VAL A 122 -12.19 -0.36 13.97
N TYR A 123 -11.12 -0.09 13.22
CA TYR A 123 -10.15 -1.12 12.84
C TYR A 123 -8.73 -0.67 13.12
N LEU A 124 -7.93 -1.59 13.63
CA LEU A 124 -6.47 -1.52 13.59
C LEU A 124 -6.00 -2.52 12.53
N LEU A 125 -5.32 -2.00 11.51
CA LEU A 125 -4.91 -2.75 10.33
C LEU A 125 -3.39 -2.87 10.30
N HIS A 126 -2.90 -4.03 9.89
CA HIS A 126 -1.50 -4.23 9.54
C HIS A 126 -1.36 -5.02 8.26
N TRP A 127 -0.67 -4.43 7.31
CA TRP A 127 -0.47 -5.03 6.00
C TRP A 127 0.93 -4.73 5.47
N THR A 128 1.36 -5.53 4.51
CA THR A 128 2.54 -5.25 3.71
C THR A 128 2.11 -4.64 2.39
N SER A 129 2.52 -3.39 2.13
CA SER A 129 2.28 -2.70 0.86
C SER A 129 3.09 -3.36 -0.27
N ASP A 130 2.78 -3.03 -1.51
CA ASP A 130 3.45 -3.58 -2.70
C ASP A 130 4.96 -3.24 -2.75
N ASP A 131 5.38 -2.14 -2.13
CA ASP A 131 6.77 -1.70 -2.02
C ASP A 131 7.55 -2.43 -0.91
N GLY A 132 6.88 -3.37 -0.24
CA GLY A 132 7.44 -4.22 0.80
C GLY A 132 7.46 -3.59 2.20
N LYS A 133 6.98 -2.35 2.36
CA LYS A 133 6.84 -1.73 3.67
C LYS A 133 5.65 -2.28 4.43
N LYS A 134 5.85 -2.52 5.73
CA LYS A 134 4.76 -2.92 6.63
C LYS A 134 4.14 -1.67 7.23
N ILE A 135 2.83 -1.57 7.12
CA ILE A 135 2.08 -0.39 7.52
C ILE A 135 1.12 -0.79 8.63
N GLN A 136 1.07 0.02 9.68
CA GLN A 136 0.02 -0.04 10.70
C GLN A 136 -0.84 1.21 10.60
N ALA A 137 -2.17 1.03 10.64
CA ALA A 137 -3.09 2.15 10.61
C ALA A 137 -4.32 1.94 11.47
N GLU A 138 -4.76 3.03 12.09
CA GLU A 138 -6.05 3.17 12.76
C GLU A 138 -7.06 3.71 11.75
N LEU A 139 -8.18 3.00 11.59
CA LEU A 139 -9.31 3.46 10.81
C LEU A 139 -10.48 3.81 11.73
N TYR A 140 -11.00 5.02 11.60
CA TYR A 140 -12.07 5.56 12.43
C TYR A 140 -13.43 5.49 11.72
N LYS A 141 -14.52 5.58 12.50
CA LYS A 141 -15.89 5.50 11.99
C LYS A 141 -16.23 6.56 10.93
N ASN A 142 -15.61 7.74 11.03
CA ASN A 142 -15.70 8.80 10.02
C ASN A 142 -14.85 8.55 8.76
N LYS A 143 -14.30 7.34 8.61
CA LYS A 143 -13.40 6.90 7.52
C LYS A 143 -12.04 7.62 7.51
N GLN A 144 -11.70 8.31 8.59
CA GLN A 144 -10.36 8.85 8.76
C GLN A 144 -9.37 7.69 8.93
N VAL A 145 -8.25 7.76 8.23
CA VAL A 145 -7.13 6.85 8.38
C VAL A 145 -6.01 7.61 9.08
N LYS A 146 -5.42 6.99 10.10
CA LYS A 146 -4.20 7.49 10.75
C LYS A 146 -3.15 6.40 10.69
N ILE A 147 -2.10 6.62 9.91
CA ILE A 147 -0.94 5.73 9.88
C ILE A 147 -0.20 5.87 11.21
N THR A 148 -0.02 4.76 11.93
CA THR A 148 0.62 4.72 13.25
C THR A 148 2.06 4.22 13.19
N SER A 149 2.39 3.36 12.22
CA SER A 149 3.75 2.85 12.00
C SER A 149 4.00 2.52 10.52
N ILE A 150 5.25 2.68 10.10
CA ILE A 150 5.79 2.27 8.78
C ILE A 150 7.14 1.60 9.04
N GLU A 151 7.27 0.31 8.74
CA GLU A 151 8.48 -0.50 8.95
C GLU A 151 9.10 -0.92 7.60
#